data_AF-A0A954HE35-F1
#
_entry.id   AF-A0A954HE35-F1
#
_cell.length_a   1.000
_cell.length_b   1.000
_cell.length_c   1.000
_cell.angle_alpha   90.00
_cell.angle_beta   90.00
_cell.angle_gamma   90.00
#
_symmetry.space_group_name_H-M   'P 1'
#
loop_
_entity.id
_entity.type
_entity.pdbx_description
1 polymer ?
#
loop_
_entity_poly.entity_id
_entity_poly.type
_entity_poly.pdbx_seq_one_letter_code
_entity_poly.pdbx_strand_id
1 'polypeptide(L)'
;GDPPFDDFYPAHAKFLSVLLDRNRDSALQYFRDKLDQEPDEQDKPVLAYVLVDLLMRCEKLDEAVEVGAKYLSQLGEEVSISFDELCQKAGRLDALQQVRKDQGDLVGFASALLRKSS
;
A
#
# COMPACT_ATOMS: atom_id res chain seq x y z
N GLY A 1 -18.78 16.37 -24.05
CA GLY A 1 -18.68 14.95 -23.69
C GLY A 1 -17.22 14.68 -23.55
N ASP A 2 -16.79 14.29 -22.36
CA ASP A 2 -15.38 13.99 -22.13
C ASP A 2 -14.98 12.80 -23.02
N PRO A 3 -13.80 12.85 -23.67
CA PRO A 3 -13.36 11.78 -24.54
C PRO A 3 -13.34 10.45 -23.77
N PRO A 4 -13.88 9.36 -24.34
CA PRO A 4 -14.10 8.11 -23.60
C PRO A 4 -12.82 7.43 -23.09
N PHE A 5 -11.62 7.95 -23.44
CA PHE A 5 -10.36 7.24 -23.36
C PHE A 5 -9.13 8.06 -22.96
N ASP A 6 -9.22 9.29 -22.44
CA ASP A 6 -8.00 10.10 -22.26
C ASP A 6 -7.25 9.88 -20.93
N ASP A 7 -7.92 9.55 -19.82
CA ASP A 7 -7.26 9.57 -18.49
C ASP A 7 -6.81 8.21 -17.93
N PHE A 8 -7.23 7.09 -18.54
CA PHE A 8 -6.96 5.74 -18.00
C PHE A 8 -5.74 5.05 -18.65
N TYR A 9 -5.38 5.38 -19.88
CA TYR A 9 -4.42 4.60 -20.67
C TYR A 9 -2.96 4.66 -20.18
N PRO A 10 -2.44 5.80 -19.67
CA PRO A 10 -1.07 5.87 -19.19
C PRO A 10 -0.78 4.91 -18.04
N ALA A 11 -1.71 4.79 -17.08
CA ALA A 11 -1.56 3.87 -15.95
C ALA A 11 -1.57 2.40 -16.41
N HIS A 12 -2.46 2.03 -17.33
CA HIS A 12 -2.51 0.68 -17.88
C HIS A 12 -1.24 0.33 -18.67
N ALA A 13 -0.71 1.25 -19.47
CA ALA A 13 0.53 1.05 -20.21
C ALA A 13 1.73 0.83 -19.27
N LYS A 14 1.82 1.60 -18.17
CA LYS A 14 2.86 1.42 -17.16
C LYS A 14 2.70 0.11 -16.38
N PHE A 15 1.47 -0.25 -15.99
CA PHE A 15 1.16 -1.54 -15.35
C PHE A 15 1.64 -2.72 -16.19
N LEU A 16 1.29 -2.74 -17.48
CA LEU A 16 1.73 -3.78 -18.41
C LEU A 16 3.25 -3.77 -18.62
N SER A 17 3.88 -2.60 -18.60
CA SER A 17 5.34 -2.48 -18.73
C SER A 17 6.07 -3.13 -17.55
N VAL A 18 5.57 -2.98 -16.32
CA VAL A 18 6.09 -3.69 -15.14
C VAL A 18 5.96 -5.20 -15.32
N LEU A 19 4.80 -5.69 -15.74
CA LEU A 19 4.55 -7.13 -15.91
C LEU A 19 5.40 -7.77 -17.02
N LEU A 20 5.75 -7.01 -18.05
CA LEU A 20 6.57 -7.48 -19.18
C LEU A 20 8.08 -7.29 -18.96
N ASP A 21 8.49 -6.85 -17.77
CA ASP A 21 9.87 -6.49 -17.42
C ASP A 21 10.52 -5.46 -18.37
N ARG A 22 9.71 -4.52 -18.87
CA ARG A 22 10.18 -3.46 -19.77
C ARG A 22 10.14 -2.13 -19.03
N ASN A 23 11.29 -1.48 -18.88
CA ASN A 23 11.39 -0.21 -18.14
C ASN A 23 10.80 -0.30 -16.72
N ARG A 24 11.03 -1.44 -16.03
CA ARG A 24 10.48 -1.78 -14.70
C ARG A 24 10.60 -0.63 -13.69
N ASP A 25 11.79 -0.07 -13.50
CA ASP A 25 11.99 1.00 -12.51
C ASP A 25 11.27 2.30 -12.87
N SER A 26 11.25 2.69 -14.15
CA SER A 26 10.49 3.87 -14.61
C SER A 26 8.98 3.67 -14.49
N ALA A 27 8.50 2.44 -14.66
CA ALA A 27 7.10 2.12 -14.51
C ALA A 27 6.68 2.07 -13.04
N LEU A 28 7.51 1.52 -12.13
CA LEU A 28 7.28 1.61 -10.69
C LEU A 28 7.30 3.06 -10.19
N GLN A 29 8.22 3.90 -10.70
CA GLN A 29 8.30 5.30 -10.31
C GLN A 29 6.99 6.05 -10.59
N TYR A 30 6.33 5.76 -11.71
CA TYR A 30 5.03 6.35 -12.02
C TYR A 30 3.96 6.07 -10.94
N PHE A 31 3.92 4.84 -10.40
CA PHE A 31 2.97 4.49 -9.34
C PHE A 31 3.34 5.10 -7.99
N ARG A 32 4.64 5.25 -7.69
CA ARG A 32 5.12 6.00 -6.52
C ARG A 32 4.68 7.45 -6.59
N ASP A 33 4.99 8.12 -7.70
CA ASP A 33 4.65 9.53 -7.92
C ASP A 33 3.13 9.73 -7.83
N LYS A 34 2.35 8.79 -8.39
CA LYS A 34 0.89 8.84 -8.33
C LYS A 34 0.35 8.69 -6.90
N LEU A 35 0.91 7.78 -6.10
CA LEU A 35 0.52 7.62 -4.69
C LEU A 35 0.90 8.84 -3.85
N ASP A 36 2.09 9.41 -4.09
CA ASP A 36 2.59 10.58 -3.36
C ASP A 36 1.81 11.86 -3.69
N GLN A 37 1.35 12.00 -4.94
CA GLN A 37 0.63 13.18 -5.42
C GLN A 37 -0.88 13.10 -5.19
N GLU A 38 -1.43 11.96 -4.75
CA GLU A 38 -2.87 11.79 -4.53
C GLU A 38 -3.34 12.70 -3.36
N PRO A 39 -4.20 13.70 -3.61
CA PRO A 39 -4.72 14.54 -2.54
C PRO A 39 -5.80 13.85 -1.70
N ASP A 40 -6.52 12.87 -2.24
CA ASP A 40 -7.59 12.18 -1.51
C ASP A 40 -7.04 11.02 -0.68
N GLU A 41 -7.06 11.17 0.65
CA GLU A 41 -6.66 10.12 1.59
C GLU A 41 -7.51 8.83 1.46
N GLN A 42 -8.74 8.92 0.93
CA GLN A 42 -9.59 7.75 0.70
C GLN A 42 -9.13 6.90 -0.50
N ASP A 43 -8.46 7.51 -1.47
CA ASP A 43 -7.98 6.83 -2.68
C ASP A 43 -6.56 6.26 -2.52
N LYS A 44 -5.78 6.79 -1.58
CA LYS A 44 -4.41 6.32 -1.29
C LYS A 44 -4.31 4.82 -0.97
N PRO A 45 -5.19 4.21 -0.16
CA PRO A 45 -5.15 2.77 0.09
C PRO A 45 -5.27 1.93 -1.18
N VAL A 46 -6.11 2.34 -2.14
CA VAL A 46 -6.27 1.62 -3.42
C VAL A 46 -5.01 1.75 -4.27
N LEU A 47 -4.42 2.94 -4.36
CA LEU A 47 -3.18 3.17 -5.09
C LEU A 47 -1.99 2.42 -4.44
N ALA A 48 -1.91 2.43 -3.12
CA ALA A 48 -0.90 1.70 -2.36
C ALA A 48 -1.02 0.19 -2.56
N TYR A 49 -2.23 -0.35 -2.62
CA TYR A 49 -2.45 -1.76 -2.94
C TYR A 49 -1.87 -2.14 -4.31
N VAL A 50 -2.14 -1.34 -5.35
CA VAL A 50 -1.59 -1.56 -6.69
C VAL A 50 -0.06 -1.50 -6.68
N LEU A 51 0.52 -0.51 -6.00
CA LEU A 51 1.98 -0.39 -5.89
C LEU A 51 2.59 -1.60 -5.17
N VAL A 52 2.00 -2.06 -4.07
CA VAL A 52 2.46 -3.25 -3.33
C VAL A 52 2.43 -4.51 -4.19
N ASP A 53 1.34 -4.78 -4.93
CA ASP A 53 1.29 -5.94 -5.85
C ASP A 53 2.40 -5.89 -6.91
N LEU A 54 2.63 -4.71 -7.50
CA LEU A 54 3.69 -4.51 -8.48
C LEU A 54 5.09 -4.70 -7.88
N LEU A 55 5.34 -4.19 -6.68
CA LEU A 55 6.61 -4.36 -5.97
C LEU A 55 6.87 -5.83 -5.64
N MET A 56 5.84 -6.56 -5.19
CA MET A 56 5.94 -8.00 -4.92
C MET A 56 6.31 -8.80 -6.17
N ARG A 57 5.66 -8.53 -7.31
CA ARG A 57 5.96 -9.19 -8.60
C ARG A 57 7.36 -8.86 -9.11
N CYS A 58 7.91 -7.72 -8.69
CA CYS A 58 9.26 -7.29 -9.02
C CYS A 58 10.33 -7.74 -8.00
N GLU A 59 9.96 -8.54 -6.99
CA GLU A 59 10.82 -8.98 -5.88
C GLU A 59 11.39 -7.83 -5.02
N LYS A 60 10.74 -6.65 -5.04
CA LYS A 60 11.09 -5.50 -4.19
C LYS A 60 10.31 -5.55 -2.86
N LEU A 61 10.52 -6.63 -2.10
CA LEU A 61 9.68 -6.98 -0.95
C LEU A 61 9.82 -6.01 0.24
N ASP A 62 11.01 -5.46 0.49
CA ASP A 62 11.21 -4.51 1.59
C ASP A 62 10.40 -3.21 1.38
N GLU A 63 10.44 -2.66 0.17
CA GLU A 63 9.66 -1.48 -0.19
C GLU A 63 8.16 -1.76 -0.12
N ALA A 64 7.74 -2.95 -0.56
CA ALA A 64 6.34 -3.38 -0.47
C ALA A 64 5.86 -3.37 1.00
N VAL A 65 6.68 -3.86 1.93
CA VAL A 65 6.38 -3.86 3.36
C VAL A 65 6.27 -2.44 3.92
N GLU A 66 7.16 -1.53 3.53
CA GLU A 66 7.12 -0.14 3.97
C GLU A 66 5.83 0.58 3.51
N VAL A 67 5.48 0.43 2.23
CA VAL A 67 4.24 1.00 1.67
C VAL A 67 3.00 0.35 2.32
N GLY A 68 3.01 -0.98 2.48
CA GLY A 68 1.92 -1.71 3.11
C GLY A 68 1.70 -1.30 4.57
N ALA A 69 2.77 -1.11 5.34
CA ALA A 69 2.67 -0.67 6.73
C ALA A 69 2.03 0.71 6.86
N LYS A 70 2.36 1.63 5.95
CA LYS A 70 1.88 3.01 5.97
C LYS A 70 0.42 3.14 5.56
N TYR A 71 -0.01 2.42 4.52
CA TYR A 71 -1.33 2.66 3.90
C TYR A 71 -2.33 1.51 4.06
N LEU A 72 -1.86 0.28 4.30
CA LEU A 72 -2.69 -0.92 4.26
C LEU A 72 -2.81 -1.64 5.60
N SER A 73 -1.99 -1.28 6.60
CA SER A 73 -1.93 -1.97 7.90
C SER A 73 -3.24 -1.98 8.68
N GLN A 74 -4.12 -1.01 8.41
CA GLN A 74 -5.43 -0.89 9.06
C GLN A 74 -6.57 -1.50 8.25
N LEU A 75 -6.31 -1.91 7.00
CA LEU A 75 -7.30 -2.59 6.18
C LEU A 75 -7.42 -4.05 6.67
N GLY A 76 -8.65 -4.51 6.87
CA GLY A 76 -8.92 -5.88 7.29
C GLY A 76 -8.63 -6.91 6.19
N GLU A 77 -9.06 -8.15 6.42
CA GLU A 77 -8.96 -9.28 5.46
C GLU A 77 -9.76 -9.06 4.16
N GLU A 78 -10.50 -7.97 4.03
CA GLU A 78 -11.31 -7.64 2.84
C GLU A 78 -10.46 -7.27 1.61
N VAL A 79 -9.15 -7.11 1.77
CA VAL A 79 -8.20 -6.83 0.68
C VAL A 79 -7.62 -8.14 0.13
N SER A 80 -7.41 -8.22 -1.19
CA SER A 80 -6.95 -9.45 -1.87
C SER A 80 -5.54 -9.92 -1.47
N ILE A 81 -4.74 -9.07 -0.81
CA ILE A 81 -3.51 -9.45 -0.11
C ILE A 81 -3.53 -8.72 1.23
N SER A 82 -3.48 -9.45 2.35
CA SER A 82 -3.38 -8.85 3.68
C SER A 82 -1.95 -8.42 3.99
N PHE A 83 -1.79 -7.42 4.86
CA PHE A 83 -0.46 -6.98 5.30
C PHE A 83 0.32 -8.10 6.02
N ASP A 84 -0.37 -9.00 6.72
CA ASP A 84 0.23 -10.16 7.37
C ASP A 84 0.86 -11.13 6.36
N GLU A 85 0.14 -11.46 5.27
CA GLU A 85 0.63 -12.31 4.20
C GLU A 85 1.83 -11.71 3.47
N LEU A 86 1.81 -10.38 3.26
CA LEU A 86 2.93 -9.64 2.70
C LEU A 86 4.18 -9.77 3.58
N CYS A 87 4.06 -9.49 4.89
CA CYS A 87 5.19 -9.57 5.82
C CYS A 87 5.75 -11.00 5.92
N GLN A 88 4.89 -12.01 5.90
CA GLN A 88 5.32 -13.41 5.87
C GLN A 88 6.12 -13.73 4.61
N LYS A 89 5.64 -13.36 3.42
CA LYS A 89 6.35 -13.58 2.15
C LYS A 89 7.68 -12.84 2.09
N ALA A 90 7.75 -11.64 2.67
CA ALA A 90 8.97 -10.84 2.74
C ALA A 90 9.97 -11.30 3.82
N GLY A 91 9.58 -12.21 4.72
CA GLY A 91 10.38 -12.53 5.91
C GLY A 91 10.47 -11.38 6.92
N ARG A 92 9.63 -10.36 6.79
CA ARG A 92 9.62 -9.11 7.59
C ARG A 92 8.63 -9.17 8.74
N LEU A 93 8.73 -10.22 9.56
CA LEU A 93 7.89 -10.38 10.76
C LEU A 93 8.17 -9.31 11.82
N ASP A 94 9.35 -8.68 11.78
CA ASP A 94 9.72 -7.51 12.57
C ASP A 94 8.77 -6.33 12.31
N ALA A 95 8.53 -6.02 11.03
CA ALA A 95 7.63 -4.94 10.62
C ALA A 95 6.19 -5.23 11.05
N LEU A 96 5.75 -6.49 10.90
CA LEU A 96 4.44 -6.92 11.37
C LEU A 96 4.28 -6.71 12.88
N GLN A 97 5.24 -7.18 13.69
CA GLN A 97 5.20 -6.99 15.15
C GLN A 97 5.14 -5.52 15.55
N GLN A 98 5.94 -4.67 14.90
CA GLN A 98 5.97 -3.24 15.19
C GLN A 98 4.62 -2.58 14.90
N VAL A 99 4.02 -2.85 13.73
CA VAL A 99 2.70 -2.32 13.36
C VAL A 99 1.62 -2.78 14.35
N ARG A 100 1.61 -4.06 14.75
CA ARG A 100 0.62 -4.57 15.72
C ARG A 100 0.80 -3.93 17.10
N LYS A 101 2.04 -3.68 17.51
CA LYS A 101 2.33 -2.95 18.75
C LYS A 101 1.80 -1.51 18.69
N ASP A 102 2.08 -0.80 17.61
CA ASP A 102 1.65 0.60 17.44
C ASP A 102 0.11 0.71 17.39
N GLN A 103 -0.57 -0.25 16.77
CA GLN A 103 -2.04 -0.35 16.79
C GLN A 103 -2.59 -0.65 18.20
N GLY A 104 -1.93 -1.55 18.93
CA GLY A 104 -2.27 -1.86 20.33
C GLY A 104 -2.06 -0.66 21.26
N ASP A 105 -1.00 0.12 21.03
CA ASP A 105 -0.70 1.35 21.77
C ASP A 105 -1.71 2.46 21.45
N LEU A 106 -2.19 2.57 20.20
CA LEU A 106 -3.27 3.49 19.83
C LEU A 106 -4.62 3.11 20.48
N VAL A 107 -4.98 1.82 20.45
CA VAL A 107 -6.19 1.33 21.15
C VAL A 107 -6.05 1.51 22.66
N GLY A 108 -4.87 1.24 23.21
CA GLY A 108 -4.54 1.48 24.62
C GLY A 108 -4.65 2.96 24.99
N PHE A 109 -4.15 3.85 24.14
CA PHE A 109 -4.24 5.30 24.30
C PHE A 109 -5.70 5.78 24.25
N ALA A 110 -6.49 5.34 23.27
CA ALA A 110 -7.91 5.66 23.16
C ALA A 110 -8.71 5.15 24.38
N SER A 111 -8.41 3.95 24.87
CA SER A 111 -9.02 3.37 26.07
C SER A 111 -8.69 4.19 27.33
N ALA A 112 -7.46 4.69 27.43
CA ALA A 112 -7.03 5.56 28.52
C ALA A 112 -7.72 6.93 28.48
N LEU A 113 -7.93 7.51 27.29
CA LEU A 113 -8.68 8.75 27.13
C LEU A 113 -10.15 8.60 27.56
N LEU A 114 -10.84 7.54 27.11
CA LEU A 114 -12.24 7.27 27.47
C LEU A 114 -12.43 7.08 28.98
N ARG A 115 -11.49 6.37 29.63
CA ARG A 115 -11.50 6.17 31.08
C ARG A 115 -11.19 7.44 31.88
N LYS A 116 -10.47 8.40 31.30
CA LYS A 116 -10.14 9.67 31.96
C LYS A 116 -11.29 10.68 31.90
N SER A 117 -12.24 10.49 30.98
CA SER A 117 -13.45 11.33 30.84
C SER A 117 -14.70 10.78 31.54
N SER A 118 -14.57 9.74 32.38
CA SER A 118 -15.66 9.18 33.21
C SER A 118 -15.49 9.53 34.68
#